data_AF-A0A8T2RNJ6-F1
#
_entry.id   AF-A0A8T2RNJ6-F1
#
_cell.length_a   1.000
_cell.length_b   1.000
_cell.length_c   1.000
_cell.angle_alpha   90.00
_cell.angle_beta   90.00
_cell.angle_gamma   90.00
#
_symmetry.space_group_name_H-M   'P 1'
#
loop_
_entity.id
_entity.type
_entity.pdbx_description
1 polymer ?
#
loop_
_entity_poly.entity_id
_entity_poly.type
_entity_poly.pdbx_seq_one_letter_code
_entity_poly.pdbx_strand_id
1 'polypeptide(L)'
;MENSEKRDVCNEVLQRLREAGNELVNNPGFVEEIHAHFQRLPARYAADVNVERAEDVLMHKRLLEEATKSKNCSVHVRPVHVFPVPGETTITSQSPTQDDQVGTSGALQPSSIHFPPAFGSSADLEALALEMLKPSQMEDEDDSSGSNSVSKFSYMPLHEVTFATLDKSRLLSELSSLLGDVGLNIREAHVFSTVDGYSLDVFIVDGWPTEEVEDLQQALETALPGRWIK
;
A
#
# COMPACT_ATOMS: atom_id res chain seq x y z
N MET A 1 22.38 17.18 -6.22
CA MET A 1 20.97 17.07 -6.66
C MET A 1 20.30 15.92 -5.93
N GLU A 2 20.88 14.71 -5.91
CA GLU A 2 20.31 13.56 -5.17
C GLU A 2 20.04 13.84 -3.67
N ASN A 3 20.99 14.46 -2.96
CA ASN A 3 20.80 14.79 -1.54
C ASN A 3 19.86 15.98 -1.28
N SER A 4 19.59 16.85 -2.26
CA SER A 4 18.64 17.95 -2.06
C SER A 4 17.22 17.44 -2.12
N GLU A 5 16.90 16.56 -3.08
CA GLU A 5 15.57 15.97 -3.23
C GLU A 5 15.17 15.12 -2.02
N LYS A 6 16.07 14.23 -1.54
CA LYS A 6 15.84 13.49 -0.29
C LYS A 6 15.52 14.39 0.89
N ARG A 7 16.20 15.53 0.99
CA ARG A 7 16.01 16.48 2.09
C ARG A 7 14.67 17.20 1.97
N ASP A 8 14.28 17.58 0.77
CA ASP A 8 13.02 18.28 0.53
C ASP A 8 11.83 17.37 0.84
N VAL A 9 11.86 16.10 0.40
CA VAL A 9 10.84 15.08 0.74
C VAL A 9 10.84 14.78 2.24
N CYS A 10 12.00 14.63 2.86
CA CYS A 10 12.10 14.42 4.31
C CYS A 10 11.47 15.57 5.12
N ASN A 11 11.68 16.82 4.70
CA ASN A 11 11.08 17.98 5.35
C ASN A 11 9.56 17.98 5.21
N GLU A 12 9.06 17.58 4.04
CA GLU A 12 7.64 17.47 3.76
C GLU A 12 6.95 16.40 4.63
N VAL A 13 7.59 15.23 4.79
CA VAL A 13 7.13 14.17 5.71
C VAL A 13 7.07 14.67 7.15
N LEU A 14 8.13 15.35 7.62
CA LEU A 14 8.16 15.93 8.97
C LEU A 14 7.06 16.98 9.18
N GLN A 15 6.77 17.79 8.16
CA GLN A 15 5.71 18.78 8.21
C GLN A 15 4.32 18.12 8.30
N ARG A 16 4.06 17.09 7.47
CA ARG A 16 2.78 16.35 7.54
C ARG A 16 2.58 15.62 8.86
N LEU A 17 3.62 14.99 9.41
CA LEU A 17 3.54 14.36 10.74
C LEU A 17 3.16 15.37 11.82
N ARG A 18 3.67 16.61 11.73
CA ARG A 18 3.31 17.70 12.66
C ARG A 18 1.85 18.11 12.49
N GLU A 19 1.39 18.26 11.25
CA GLU A 19 0.00 18.64 10.94
C GLU A 19 -1.00 17.56 11.35
N ALA A 20 -0.62 16.28 11.25
CA ALA A 20 -1.40 15.14 11.74
C ALA A 20 -1.41 15.03 13.28
N GLY A 21 -0.69 15.89 13.99
CA GLY A 21 -0.63 15.88 15.46
C GLY A 21 0.21 14.75 16.03
N ASN A 22 1.14 14.18 15.25
CA ASN A 22 2.01 13.10 15.72
C ASN A 22 2.98 13.61 16.81
N GLU A 23 2.81 13.12 18.03
CA GLU A 23 3.57 13.57 19.20
C GLU A 23 5.07 13.29 19.08
N LEU A 24 5.47 12.28 18.28
CA LEU A 24 6.88 11.90 18.12
C LEU A 24 7.73 13.04 17.56
N VAL A 25 7.13 13.96 16.79
CA VAL A 25 7.82 15.12 16.22
C VAL A 25 8.39 16.04 17.31
N ASN A 26 7.83 16.00 18.52
CA ASN A 26 8.30 16.79 19.65
C ASN A 26 9.42 16.10 20.45
N ASN A 27 9.72 14.84 20.18
CA ASN A 27 10.76 14.11 20.89
C ASN A 27 12.15 14.62 20.47
N PRO A 28 13.07 14.83 21.42
CA PRO A 28 14.42 15.23 21.10
C PRO A 28 15.11 14.15 20.27
N GLY A 29 15.73 14.53 19.14
CA GLY A 29 16.41 13.61 18.23
C GLY A 29 15.54 13.03 17.12
N PHE A 30 14.21 13.18 17.18
CA PHE A 30 13.31 12.56 16.20
C PHE A 30 13.57 13.05 14.76
N VAL A 31 13.76 14.36 14.59
CA VAL A 31 14.05 14.97 13.28
C VAL A 31 15.34 14.38 12.69
N GLU A 32 16.38 14.28 13.51
CA GLU A 32 17.66 13.69 13.12
C GLU A 32 17.52 12.21 12.75
N GLU A 33 16.68 11.46 13.47
CA GLU A 33 16.41 10.06 13.17
C GLU A 33 15.69 9.87 11.82
N ILE A 34 14.73 10.74 11.48
CA ILE A 34 14.05 10.70 10.16
C ILE A 34 15.03 11.10 9.05
N HIS A 35 15.85 12.13 9.26
CA HIS A 35 16.90 12.47 8.30
C HIS A 35 17.87 11.31 8.08
N ALA A 36 18.31 10.64 9.15
CA ALA A 36 19.19 9.48 9.05
C ALA A 36 18.52 8.32 8.29
N HIS A 37 17.21 8.10 8.47
CA HIS A 37 16.46 7.10 7.72
C HIS A 37 16.46 7.38 6.20
N PHE A 38 16.21 8.62 5.78
CA PHE A 38 16.29 9.01 4.37
C PHE A 38 17.71 8.90 3.80
N GLN A 39 18.74 9.19 4.60
CA GLN A 39 20.13 9.01 4.20
C GLN A 39 20.52 7.53 4.05
N ARG A 40 19.91 6.66 4.87
CA ARG A 40 20.14 5.21 4.86
C ARG A 40 19.60 4.55 3.59
N LEU A 41 18.53 5.09 3.00
CA LEU A 41 17.84 4.56 1.82
C LEU A 41 18.31 5.23 0.52
N PRO A 42 18.14 4.60 -0.66
CA PRO A 42 18.53 5.16 -1.95
C PRO A 42 17.59 6.32 -2.37
N ALA A 43 18.00 7.17 -3.32
CA ALA A 43 17.18 8.31 -3.75
C ALA A 43 15.80 7.94 -4.28
N ARG A 44 15.68 6.80 -4.96
CA ARG A 44 14.39 6.30 -5.41
C ARG A 44 13.35 6.16 -4.29
N TYR A 45 13.77 5.85 -3.06
CA TYR A 45 12.83 5.82 -1.92
C TYR A 45 12.17 7.18 -1.71
N ALA A 46 12.95 8.27 -1.77
CA ALA A 46 12.39 9.61 -1.62
C ALA A 46 11.54 10.04 -2.82
N ALA A 47 11.89 9.58 -4.02
CA ALA A 47 11.12 9.88 -5.23
C ALA A 47 9.76 9.16 -5.25
N ASP A 48 9.71 7.93 -4.74
CA ASP A 48 8.56 7.03 -4.89
C ASP A 48 7.64 6.99 -3.66
N VAL A 49 8.12 7.41 -2.48
CA VAL A 49 7.33 7.34 -1.23
C VAL A 49 6.17 8.32 -1.23
N ASN A 50 5.00 7.83 -0.85
CA ASN A 50 3.80 8.65 -0.72
C ASN A 50 3.86 9.51 0.54
N VAL A 51 4.17 10.80 0.37
CA VAL A 51 4.24 11.76 1.48
C VAL A 51 2.89 11.99 2.17
N GLU A 52 1.75 11.77 1.50
CA GLU A 52 0.42 11.93 2.11
C GLU A 52 0.19 10.96 3.28
N ARG A 53 0.92 9.84 3.29
CA ARG A 53 0.95 8.87 4.37
C ARG A 53 2.31 8.88 5.05
N ALA A 54 2.64 10.02 5.65
CA ALA A 54 3.91 10.22 6.33
C ALA A 54 4.18 9.19 7.44
N GLU A 55 3.13 8.56 8.00
CA GLU A 55 3.20 7.46 8.96
C GLU A 55 3.83 6.19 8.38
N ASP A 56 3.69 5.94 7.08
CA ASP A 56 4.28 4.76 6.43
C ASP A 56 5.82 4.86 6.47
N VAL A 57 6.38 6.06 6.41
CA VAL A 57 7.83 6.29 6.63
C VAL A 57 8.26 5.88 8.05
N LEU A 58 7.41 6.13 9.05
CA LEU A 58 7.68 5.71 10.43
C LEU A 58 7.62 4.19 10.56
N MET A 59 6.67 3.56 9.87
CA MET A 59 6.54 2.10 9.80
C MET A 59 7.77 1.48 9.12
N HIS A 60 8.22 2.00 7.97
CA HIS A 60 9.44 1.54 7.29
C HIS A 60 10.69 1.66 8.18
N LYS A 61 10.85 2.80 8.85
CA LYS A 61 11.93 3.02 9.82
C LYS A 61 11.89 2.01 10.95
N ARG A 62 10.70 1.80 11.53
CA ARG A 62 10.49 0.84 12.62
C ARG A 62 10.85 -0.58 12.18
N LEU A 63 10.38 -1.04 11.02
CA LEU A 63 10.69 -2.39 10.53
C LEU A 63 12.19 -2.59 10.31
N LEU A 64 12.88 -1.62 9.70
CA LEU A 64 14.34 -1.68 9.52
C LEU A 64 15.08 -1.70 10.86
N GLU A 65 14.63 -0.95 11.87
CA GLU A 65 15.20 -1.00 13.20
C GLU A 65 14.96 -2.35 13.90
N GLU A 66 13.76 -2.90 13.80
CA GLU A 66 13.42 -4.20 14.35
C GLU A 66 14.30 -5.27 13.73
N ALA A 67 14.39 -5.34 12.40
CA ALA A 67 15.27 -6.25 11.67
C ALA A 67 16.75 -6.09 12.08
N THR A 68 17.19 -4.86 12.36
CA THR A 68 18.55 -4.58 12.83
C THR A 68 18.78 -5.09 14.26
N LYS A 69 17.81 -4.92 15.16
CA LYS A 69 17.90 -5.31 16.58
C LYS A 69 17.87 -6.82 16.76
N SER A 70 16.97 -7.49 16.05
CA SER A 70 16.79 -8.94 16.11
C SER A 70 17.72 -9.71 15.17
N LYS A 71 18.38 -9.02 14.23
CA LYS A 71 19.11 -9.63 13.08
C LYS A 71 18.25 -10.59 12.26
N ASN A 72 16.95 -10.37 12.28
CA ASN A 72 15.94 -11.24 11.73
C ASN A 72 15.07 -10.44 10.74
N CYS A 73 14.09 -11.10 10.14
CA CYS A 73 13.16 -10.43 9.24
C CYS A 73 11.96 -9.88 9.99
N SER A 74 11.67 -8.61 9.78
CA SER A 74 10.41 -7.98 10.17
C SER A 74 9.48 -7.93 8.97
N VAL A 75 8.20 -8.22 9.18
CA VAL A 75 7.16 -8.16 8.15
C VAL A 75 5.97 -7.36 8.68
N HIS A 76 5.34 -6.59 7.81
CA HIS A 76 4.10 -5.89 8.09
C HIS A 76 3.14 -6.05 6.92
N VAL A 77 1.86 -6.19 7.25
CA VAL A 77 0.78 -6.32 6.28
C VAL A 77 -0.26 -5.25 6.55
N ARG A 78 -0.80 -4.65 5.50
CA ARG A 78 -1.94 -3.74 5.58
C ARG A 78 -2.86 -3.87 4.36
N PRO A 79 -4.15 -3.51 4.48
CA PRO A 79 -5.03 -3.47 3.32
C PRO A 79 -4.69 -2.26 2.44
N VAL A 80 -4.97 -2.40 1.14
CA VAL A 80 -4.88 -1.33 0.15
C VAL A 80 -6.23 -1.19 -0.53
N HIS A 81 -6.81 0.00 -0.45
CA HIS A 81 -8.09 0.32 -1.10
C HIS A 81 -7.84 1.28 -2.26
N VAL A 82 -8.08 0.79 -3.47
CA VAL A 82 -8.20 1.63 -4.66
C VAL A 82 -9.66 1.70 -5.04
N PHE A 83 -10.27 2.86 -4.84
CA PHE A 83 -11.56 3.11 -5.43
C PHE A 83 -11.34 3.52 -6.89
N PRO A 84 -12.03 2.90 -7.87
CA PRO A 84 -12.25 3.57 -9.14
C PRO A 84 -13.02 4.85 -8.82
N VAL A 85 -12.51 6.01 -9.21
CA VAL A 85 -13.32 7.23 -9.23
C VAL A 85 -14.55 6.90 -10.08
N PRO A 86 -15.78 6.92 -9.52
CA PRO A 86 -16.97 6.79 -10.36
C PRO A 86 -16.92 7.97 -11.30
N GLY A 87 -16.72 7.69 -12.58
CA GLY A 87 -16.38 8.70 -13.57
C GLY A 87 -17.24 9.94 -13.42
N GLU A 88 -16.59 11.10 -13.40
CA GLU A 88 -17.22 12.39 -13.63
C GLU A 88 -18.11 12.22 -14.86
N THR A 89 -19.40 12.06 -14.62
CA THR A 89 -20.38 12.21 -15.67
C THR A 89 -20.26 13.68 -16.03
N THR A 90 -19.60 13.98 -17.14
CA THR A 90 -19.61 15.31 -17.76
C THR A 90 -21.06 15.71 -17.97
N ILE A 91 -21.64 16.34 -16.95
CA ILE A 91 -22.93 17.00 -17.06
C ILE A 91 -22.64 18.20 -17.94
N THR A 92 -22.96 18.01 -19.21
CA THR A 92 -22.89 19.04 -20.23
C THR A 92 -23.55 20.30 -19.69
N SER A 93 -22.80 21.40 -19.75
CA SER A 93 -23.24 22.73 -19.34
C SER A 93 -24.59 23.07 -19.98
N GLN A 94 -25.66 23.10 -19.18
CA GLN A 94 -26.87 23.84 -19.51
C GLN A 94 -27.31 24.61 -18.26
N SER A 95 -27.46 25.91 -18.47
CA SER A 95 -27.73 26.98 -17.51
C SER A 95 -29.14 26.90 -16.88
N PRO A 96 -29.47 27.74 -15.88
CA PRO A 96 -30.40 27.40 -14.80
C PRO A 96 -31.86 27.69 -15.12
N THR A 97 -32.77 26.89 -14.58
CA THR A 97 -34.14 27.32 -14.27
C THR A 97 -34.56 26.84 -12.89
N GLN A 98 -35.30 27.71 -12.21
CA GLN A 98 -35.62 27.79 -10.79
C GLN A 98 -36.80 26.91 -10.37
N ASP A 99 -36.86 26.64 -9.06
CA ASP A 99 -37.99 26.18 -8.22
C ASP A 99 -38.40 24.69 -8.42
N ASP A 100 -38.61 23.83 -7.41
CA ASP A 100 -39.19 24.03 -6.07
C ASP A 100 -38.83 22.87 -5.09
N GLN A 101 -39.08 23.10 -3.81
CA GLN A 101 -38.71 22.31 -2.61
C GLN A 101 -39.40 20.93 -2.48
N VAL A 102 -38.70 19.93 -1.90
CA VAL A 102 -39.14 19.05 -0.78
C VAL A 102 -37.93 18.23 -0.30
N GLY A 103 -37.70 18.23 1.02
CA GLY A 103 -36.52 17.65 1.65
C GLY A 103 -36.51 16.13 1.77
N THR A 104 -35.30 15.61 1.97
CA THR A 104 -34.99 14.56 2.95
C THR A 104 -33.48 14.62 3.16
N SER A 105 -33.08 15.03 4.37
CA SER A 105 -31.72 14.96 4.85
C SER A 105 -31.30 13.50 4.98
N GLY A 106 -30.87 12.89 3.87
CA GLY A 106 -30.12 11.64 3.88
C GLY A 106 -28.68 11.99 4.21
N ALA A 107 -28.34 11.94 5.50
CA ALA A 107 -26.97 12.06 5.97
C ALA A 107 -26.08 11.05 5.22
N LEU A 108 -25.23 11.55 4.33
CA LEU A 108 -24.07 10.82 3.83
C LEU A 108 -23.13 10.64 5.03
N GLN A 109 -23.29 9.53 5.75
CA GLN A 109 -22.30 9.01 6.67
C GLN A 109 -21.39 8.02 5.94
N PRO A 110 -20.16 7.79 6.41
CA PRO A 110 -19.06 8.74 6.58
C PRO A 110 -17.89 8.36 5.64
N SER A 111 -17.07 9.35 5.28
CA SER A 111 -15.68 9.22 4.81
C SER A 111 -15.18 7.78 4.55
N SER A 112 -15.27 7.33 3.30
CA SER A 112 -14.54 6.14 2.84
C SER A 112 -13.05 6.38 3.12
N ILE A 113 -12.51 5.67 4.10
CA ILE A 113 -11.09 5.78 4.48
C ILE A 113 -10.29 5.21 3.32
N HIS A 114 -9.72 6.10 2.52
CA HIS A 114 -8.81 5.75 1.44
C HIS A 114 -7.48 5.28 2.07
N PHE A 115 -7.06 4.05 1.80
CA PHE A 115 -5.76 3.53 2.22
C PHE A 115 -4.85 3.40 0.99
N PRO A 116 -4.24 4.51 0.51
CA PRO A 116 -3.35 4.44 -0.62
C PRO A 116 -2.09 3.62 -0.28
N PRO A 117 -1.41 3.06 -1.29
CA PRO A 117 -0.15 2.36 -1.10
C PRO A 117 0.95 3.35 -0.66
N ALA A 118 2.02 2.80 -0.09
CA ALA A 118 3.15 3.57 0.42
C ALA A 118 4.05 4.02 -0.73
N PHE A 119 3.96 3.35 -1.88
CA PHE A 119 4.67 3.61 -3.11
C PHE A 119 3.74 3.40 -4.31
N GLY A 120 4.13 3.95 -5.46
CA GLY A 120 3.40 3.78 -6.71
C GLY A 120 2.46 4.95 -7.01
N SER A 121 2.07 5.06 -8.28
CA SER A 121 1.14 6.10 -8.73
C SER A 121 -0.31 5.64 -8.55
N SER A 122 -1.23 6.59 -8.29
CA SER A 122 -2.66 6.26 -8.22
C SER A 122 -3.16 5.67 -9.55
N ALA A 123 -2.57 6.06 -10.69
CA ALA A 123 -2.97 5.62 -12.01
C ALA A 123 -2.66 4.13 -12.28
N ASP A 124 -1.49 3.65 -11.85
CA ASP A 124 -1.12 2.22 -11.99
C ASP A 124 -2.04 1.34 -11.15
N LEU A 125 -2.37 1.81 -9.95
CA LEU A 125 -3.24 1.11 -9.03
C LEU A 125 -4.72 1.17 -9.47
N GLU A 126 -5.18 2.29 -10.05
CA GLU A 126 -6.50 2.39 -10.70
C GLU A 126 -6.62 1.40 -11.85
N ALA A 127 -5.56 1.22 -12.66
CA ALA A 127 -5.54 0.23 -13.71
C ALA A 127 -5.67 -1.20 -13.15
N LEU A 128 -5.00 -1.51 -12.03
CA LEU A 128 -5.15 -2.78 -11.32
C LEU A 128 -6.58 -2.99 -10.82
N ALA A 129 -7.19 -1.98 -10.18
CA ALA A 129 -8.57 -2.06 -9.71
C ALA A 129 -9.58 -2.24 -10.86
N LEU A 130 -9.36 -1.58 -11.99
CA LEU A 130 -10.18 -1.74 -13.20
C LEU A 130 -10.04 -3.13 -13.82
N GLU A 131 -8.86 -3.76 -13.76
CA GLU A 131 -8.68 -5.14 -14.22
C GLU A 131 -9.48 -6.13 -13.37
N MET A 132 -9.53 -5.92 -12.06
CA MET A 132 -10.31 -6.75 -11.12
C MET A 132 -11.83 -6.61 -11.30
N LEU A 133 -12.29 -5.49 -11.88
CA LEU A 133 -13.69 -5.26 -12.24
C LEU A 133 -14.08 -5.85 -13.59
N LYS A 134 -13.14 -6.41 -14.37
CA LYS A 134 -13.48 -7.02 -15.67
C LYS A 134 -14.14 -8.39 -15.42
N PRO A 135 -15.32 -8.65 -16.03
CA PRO A 135 -15.89 -9.98 -16.01
C PRO A 135 -14.92 -10.95 -16.69
N SER A 136 -14.69 -12.11 -16.08
CA SER A 136 -14.00 -13.21 -16.74
C SER A 136 -14.76 -13.53 -18.02
N GLN A 137 -14.12 -13.30 -19.17
CA GLN A 137 -14.66 -13.73 -20.46
C GLN A 137 -14.54 -15.24 -20.54
N MET A 138 -15.53 -15.94 -19.98
CA MET A 138 -15.85 -17.30 -20.39
C MET A 138 -16.77 -17.15 -21.60
N GLU A 139 -16.24 -17.46 -22.78
CA GLU A 139 -17.02 -17.68 -24.00
C GLU A 139 -17.82 -18.98 -23.82
N ASP A 140 -18.91 -18.93 -23.06
CA ASP A 140 -19.90 -20.01 -23.07
C ASP A 140 -21.01 -19.61 -24.05
N GLU A 141 -20.84 -20.08 -25.28
CA GLU A 141 -21.96 -20.28 -26.19
C GLU A 141 -22.91 -21.31 -25.56
N ASP A 142 -24.11 -20.84 -25.19
CA ASP A 142 -25.41 -21.49 -25.38
C ASP A 142 -26.35 -21.59 -24.15
N ASP A 143 -27.58 -21.21 -24.50
CA ASP A 143 -28.93 -21.47 -24.00
C ASP A 143 -29.50 -20.97 -22.65
N SER A 144 -30.63 -20.32 -22.85
CA SER A 144 -31.72 -19.87 -21.99
C SER A 144 -31.91 -20.57 -20.64
N SER A 145 -31.86 -19.80 -19.55
CA SER A 145 -32.99 -19.69 -18.60
C SER A 145 -32.74 -18.59 -17.57
N GLY A 146 -33.75 -17.77 -17.33
CA GLY A 146 -33.71 -16.63 -16.43
C GLY A 146 -33.39 -17.01 -14.99
N SER A 147 -32.27 -16.50 -14.50
CA SER A 147 -32.09 -16.11 -13.11
C SER A 147 -31.07 -14.97 -13.12
N ASN A 148 -31.38 -13.84 -12.49
CA ASN A 148 -30.46 -12.72 -12.30
C ASN A 148 -29.28 -13.18 -11.41
N SER A 149 -28.39 -13.98 -11.99
CA SER A 149 -27.04 -14.18 -11.51
C SER A 149 -26.32 -12.86 -11.78
N VAL A 150 -26.45 -11.92 -10.84
CA VAL A 150 -25.46 -10.86 -10.69
C VAL A 150 -24.13 -11.59 -10.63
N SER A 151 -23.37 -11.56 -11.73
CA SER A 151 -22.03 -12.09 -11.80
C SER A 151 -21.30 -11.55 -10.59
N LYS A 152 -21.07 -12.44 -9.63
CA LYS A 152 -20.51 -12.13 -8.32
C LYS A 152 -19.07 -11.69 -8.60
N PHE A 153 -18.88 -10.39 -8.84
CA PHE A 153 -17.54 -9.81 -8.96
C PHE A 153 -16.84 -10.17 -7.66
N SER A 154 -15.94 -11.15 -7.72
CA SER A 154 -15.10 -11.51 -6.60
C SER A 154 -14.02 -10.44 -6.54
N TYR A 155 -14.35 -9.31 -5.93
CA TYR A 155 -13.36 -8.31 -5.54
C TYR A 155 -12.39 -9.02 -4.59
N MET A 156 -11.21 -9.37 -5.09
CA MET A 156 -10.14 -9.88 -4.24
C MET A 156 -9.42 -8.67 -3.66
N PRO A 157 -9.34 -8.54 -2.32
CA PRO A 157 -8.71 -7.40 -1.70
C PRO A 157 -7.20 -7.34 -2.00
N LEU A 158 -6.71 -6.14 -2.28
CA LEU A 158 -5.29 -5.87 -2.41
C LEU A 158 -4.68 -5.64 -1.03
N HIS A 159 -3.48 -6.15 -0.84
CA HIS A 159 -2.69 -5.99 0.38
C HIS A 159 -1.32 -5.44 0.04
N GLU A 160 -0.78 -4.62 0.94
CA GLU A 160 0.62 -4.24 0.91
C GLU A 160 1.37 -5.04 1.97
N VAL A 161 2.43 -5.72 1.54
CA VAL A 161 3.32 -6.50 2.40
C VAL A 161 4.70 -5.86 2.36
N THR A 162 5.17 -5.39 3.51
CA THR A 162 6.51 -4.81 3.65
C THR A 162 7.41 -5.74 4.44
N PHE A 163 8.55 -6.11 3.86
CA PHE A 163 9.63 -6.85 4.52
C PHE A 163 10.80 -5.92 4.81
N ALA A 164 11.37 -6.04 6.00
CA ALA A 164 12.68 -5.50 6.34
C ALA A 164 13.60 -6.63 6.81
N THR A 165 14.75 -6.79 6.17
CA THR A 165 15.65 -7.94 6.41
C THR A 165 17.08 -7.63 5.98
N LEU A 166 18.01 -8.54 6.23
CA LEU A 166 19.39 -8.42 5.73
C LEU A 166 19.41 -8.50 4.20
N ASP A 167 20.08 -7.54 3.56
CA ASP A 167 20.30 -7.58 2.11
C ASP A 167 21.36 -8.63 1.79
N LYS A 168 20.93 -9.70 1.11
CA LYS A 168 21.76 -10.86 0.80
C LYS A 168 21.44 -11.37 -0.60
N SER A 169 22.36 -12.16 -1.14
CA SER A 169 22.17 -12.78 -2.46
C SER A 169 20.84 -13.54 -2.54
N ARG A 170 20.10 -13.33 -3.63
CA ARG A 170 18.83 -14.02 -3.95
C ARG A 170 17.67 -13.68 -3.01
N LEU A 171 17.77 -12.62 -2.21
CA LEU A 171 16.71 -12.18 -1.31
C LEU A 171 15.33 -12.12 -2.00
N LEU A 172 15.23 -11.40 -3.12
CA LEU A 172 13.97 -11.28 -3.87
C LEU A 172 13.41 -12.62 -4.33
N SER A 173 14.26 -13.55 -4.78
CA SER A 173 13.81 -14.90 -5.15
C SER A 173 13.26 -15.67 -3.95
N GLU A 174 13.82 -15.46 -2.75
CA GLU A 174 13.33 -16.08 -1.52
C GLU A 174 11.98 -15.48 -1.10
N LEU A 175 11.83 -14.15 -1.18
CA LEU A 175 10.57 -13.46 -0.87
C LEU A 175 9.46 -13.79 -1.87
N SER A 176 9.75 -13.78 -3.19
CA SER A 176 8.76 -14.14 -4.20
C SER A 176 8.31 -15.60 -4.07
N SER A 177 9.20 -16.52 -3.72
CA SER A 177 8.83 -17.91 -3.43
C SER A 177 7.92 -17.99 -2.20
N LEU A 178 8.26 -17.30 -1.12
CA LEU A 178 7.47 -17.28 0.11
C LEU A 178 6.05 -16.74 -0.14
N LEU A 179 5.93 -15.63 -0.87
CA LEU A 179 4.63 -15.07 -1.22
C LEU A 179 3.79 -16.05 -2.06
N GLY A 180 4.42 -16.73 -3.03
CA GLY A 180 3.78 -17.77 -3.83
C GLY A 180 3.36 -19.00 -3.03
N ASP A 181 4.17 -19.43 -2.06
CA ASP A 181 3.86 -20.56 -1.18
C ASP A 181 2.66 -20.27 -0.25
N VAL A 182 2.45 -18.99 0.11
CA VAL A 182 1.25 -18.52 0.85
C VAL A 182 0.03 -18.39 -0.08
N GLY A 183 0.23 -18.40 -1.40
CA GLY A 183 -0.83 -18.27 -2.41
C GLY A 183 -1.11 -16.83 -2.85
N LEU A 184 -0.16 -15.92 -2.65
CA LEU A 184 -0.29 -14.52 -3.03
C LEU A 184 0.31 -14.27 -4.41
N ASN A 185 -0.34 -13.43 -5.22
CA ASN A 185 0.21 -12.98 -6.50
C ASN A 185 0.74 -11.55 -6.37
N ILE A 186 1.97 -11.33 -6.84
CA ILE A 186 2.60 -10.02 -6.82
C ILE A 186 2.04 -9.18 -7.98
N ARG A 187 1.49 -8.01 -7.66
CA ARG A 187 1.01 -7.00 -8.60
C ARG A 187 2.02 -5.87 -8.81
N GLU A 188 2.70 -5.48 -7.73
CA GLU A 188 3.72 -4.44 -7.76
C GLU A 188 4.80 -4.76 -6.72
N ALA A 189 6.03 -4.32 -6.98
CA ALA A 189 7.16 -4.54 -6.08
C ALA A 189 8.10 -3.34 -6.07
N HIS A 190 8.34 -2.79 -4.88
CA HIS A 190 9.32 -1.76 -4.59
C HIS A 190 10.38 -2.35 -3.67
N VAL A 191 11.65 -2.21 -4.03
CA VAL A 191 12.75 -2.86 -3.33
C VAL A 191 13.76 -1.78 -2.98
N PHE A 192 14.32 -1.74 -1.79
CA PHE A 192 15.29 -0.71 -1.41
C PHE A 192 16.42 -1.27 -0.55
N SER A 193 17.61 -1.40 -1.13
CA SER A 193 18.83 -1.72 -0.37
C SER A 193 19.32 -0.51 0.40
N THR A 194 19.50 -0.65 1.71
CA THR A 194 20.10 0.37 2.56
C THR A 194 21.62 0.34 2.50
N VAL A 195 22.25 1.48 2.81
CA VAL A 195 23.72 1.59 2.82
C VAL A 195 24.41 0.77 3.92
N ASP A 196 23.66 0.28 4.90
CA ASP A 196 24.14 -0.54 6.01
C ASP A 196 23.81 -2.03 5.87
N GLY A 197 23.41 -2.48 4.67
CA GLY A 197 23.30 -3.90 4.32
C GLY A 197 21.97 -4.55 4.67
N TYR A 198 20.90 -3.78 4.78
CA TYR A 198 19.52 -4.26 4.93
C TYR A 198 18.73 -3.96 3.65
N SER A 199 17.57 -4.58 3.51
CA SER A 199 16.62 -4.33 2.43
C SER A 199 15.26 -4.00 3.02
N LEU A 200 14.56 -3.06 2.39
CA LEU A 200 13.15 -2.75 2.61
C LEU A 200 12.40 -3.08 1.31
N ASP A 201 11.59 -4.14 1.33
CA ASP A 201 10.93 -4.69 0.14
C ASP A 201 9.42 -4.66 0.34
N VAL A 202 8.72 -3.87 -0.47
CA VAL A 202 7.28 -3.60 -0.38
C VAL A 202 6.59 -4.19 -1.60
N PHE A 203 5.61 -5.05 -1.37
CA PHE A 203 4.86 -5.75 -2.41
C PHE A 203 3.39 -5.39 -2.32
N ILE A 204 2.78 -5.01 -3.44
CA ILE A 204 1.33 -5.02 -3.58
C ILE A 204 0.93 -6.39 -4.09
N VAL A 205 0.03 -7.07 -3.38
CA VAL A 205 -0.36 -8.46 -3.66
C VAL A 205 -1.86 -8.63 -3.64
N ASP A 206 -2.34 -9.63 -4.38
CA ASP A 206 -3.69 -10.19 -4.22
C ASP A 206 -3.64 -11.70 -3.96
N GLY A 207 -4.80 -12.35 -3.91
CA GLY A 207 -4.94 -13.79 -3.68
C GLY A 207 -5.35 -14.15 -2.25
N TRP A 208 -5.28 -13.19 -1.32
CA TRP A 208 -5.84 -13.36 0.02
C TRP A 208 -7.36 -13.08 0.03
N PRO A 209 -8.20 -13.94 0.64
CA PRO A 209 -9.65 -13.88 0.47
C PRO A 209 -10.37 -12.81 1.30
N THR A 210 -9.69 -12.21 2.29
CA THR A 210 -10.28 -11.27 3.26
C THR A 210 -9.47 -9.98 3.31
N GLU A 211 -10.07 -8.86 3.74
CA GLU A 211 -9.34 -7.62 4.05
C GLU A 211 -8.63 -7.68 5.42
N GLU A 212 -8.98 -8.65 6.27
CA GLU A 212 -8.34 -8.89 7.56
C GLU A 212 -6.88 -9.28 7.36
N VAL A 213 -5.97 -8.58 8.05
CA VAL A 213 -4.52 -8.67 7.84
C VAL A 213 -3.82 -9.54 8.85
N GLU A 214 -4.46 -9.85 9.97
CA GLU A 214 -3.89 -10.61 11.08
C GLU A 214 -3.55 -12.04 10.66
N ASP A 215 -4.48 -12.73 10.01
CA ASP A 215 -4.26 -14.09 9.52
C ASP A 215 -3.22 -14.13 8.40
N LEU A 216 -3.20 -13.11 7.54
CA LEU A 216 -2.20 -12.97 6.47
C LEU A 216 -0.80 -12.71 7.06
N GLN A 217 -0.71 -11.81 8.03
CA GLN A 217 0.53 -11.53 8.74
C GLN A 217 1.04 -12.80 9.44
N GLN A 218 0.18 -13.53 10.15
CA GLN A 218 0.55 -14.77 10.81
C GLN A 218 1.00 -15.85 9.82
N ALA A 219 0.34 -15.95 8.66
CA ALA A 219 0.73 -16.88 7.59
C ALA A 219 2.13 -16.56 7.05
N LEU A 220 2.42 -15.28 6.79
CA LEU A 220 3.74 -14.83 6.33
C LEU A 220 4.82 -15.06 7.38
N GLU A 221 4.56 -14.70 8.64
CA GLU A 221 5.48 -14.93 9.76
C GLU A 221 5.79 -16.43 9.95
N THR A 222 4.81 -17.30 9.75
CA THR A 222 4.98 -18.76 9.82
C THR A 222 5.77 -19.30 8.63
N ALA A 223 5.59 -18.71 7.44
CA ALA A 223 6.28 -19.09 6.22
C ALA A 223 7.74 -18.59 6.19
N LEU A 224 8.12 -17.63 7.04
CA LEU A 224 9.50 -17.14 7.11
C LEU A 224 10.47 -18.30 7.40
N PRO A 225 11.51 -18.50 6.57
CA PRO A 225 12.40 -19.63 6.77
C PRO A 225 13.14 -19.48 8.11
N GLY A 226 13.28 -20.56 8.89
CA GLY A 226 13.91 -20.50 10.22
C GLY A 226 15.34 -19.92 10.29
N ARG A 227 16.03 -19.75 9.15
CA ARG A 227 17.31 -19.01 9.03
C ARG A 227 17.15 -17.47 9.09
N TRP A 228 15.91 -16.96 9.10
CA TRP A 228 15.55 -15.54 9.17
C TRP A 228 14.98 -15.17 10.55
N ILE A 229 14.95 -16.11 11.50
CA ILE A 229 14.28 -15.99 12.82
C ILE A 229 15.30 -16.06 13.99
N LYS A 230 16.59 -16.32 13.74
CA LYS A 230 17.59 -16.60 14.78
C LYS A 230 18.59 -15.49 15.04
#